data_AF-A0A1F3F0F7-F1
#
_entry.id   AF-A0A1F3F0F7-F1
#
_cell.length_a   1.000
_cell.length_b   1.000
_cell.length_c   1.000
_cell.angle_alpha   90.00
_cell.angle_beta   90.00
_cell.angle_gamma   90.00
#
_symmetry.space_group_name_H-M   'P 1'
#
loop_
_entity.id
_entity.type
_entity.pdbx_description
1 polymer ?
#
loop_
_entity_poly.entity_id
_entity_poly.type
_entity_poly.pdbx_seq_one_letter_code
_entity_poly.pdbx_strand_id
1 'polypeptide(L)'
;MGDSIFFKAVKKYISDYEFANVDIFDLKKSFETVSGEDLYWFFNQWFLSKELPELVVNYTYNENEKKLEVKIVQEKNTDFDKLFVLPVDILIGSGNEVIAKKETITHKTSLFQYTVKEKPSFVCIDKYTLPLSKTNYTDTNNIAEITTCKKLTDLTRLNALNYLNNDSIKALVFRNLLIENNTNITLKVLGLLKNFKIQDSIFQTDFKPLLIKFLNESENVEILVSTYSVLSDYQFVQSIENISNSFIDSSYNVKFSYLEYFLKTDLSKGLKKCEEIEQSKDENVKLILGLLYSIYGNEKNETFYKVTLTTINHKKFSEMLGYYFDFVVNRSDSVALNSIDFISELNENSNSTYIKEKLKLFVHNLSVNYSKKAEFNPLIEAIIKKIKEFSEL
;
A
#
# COMPACT_ATOMS: atom_id res chain seq x y z
N MET A 1 -29.33 -16.67 5.35
CA MET A 1 -29.77 -15.75 6.44
C MET A 1 -30.28 -14.38 5.99
N GLY A 2 -29.46 -13.46 5.43
CA GLY A 2 -29.91 -12.10 5.05
C GLY A 2 -30.10 -11.12 6.22
N ASP A 3 -30.14 -9.82 5.94
CA ASP A 3 -29.95 -8.74 6.94
C ASP A 3 -30.96 -8.76 8.09
N SER A 4 -32.24 -9.00 7.81
CA SER A 4 -33.28 -8.99 8.85
C SER A 4 -33.06 -10.10 9.88
N ILE A 5 -32.71 -11.31 9.43
CA ILE A 5 -32.42 -12.45 10.31
C ILE A 5 -31.10 -12.17 11.07
N PHE A 6 -30.09 -11.66 10.37
CA PHE A 6 -28.80 -11.31 10.97
C PHE A 6 -28.95 -10.34 12.15
N PHE A 7 -29.61 -9.19 11.97
CA PHE A 7 -29.76 -8.21 13.05
C PHE A 7 -30.69 -8.70 14.18
N LYS A 8 -31.70 -9.52 13.88
CA LYS A 8 -32.49 -10.19 14.92
C LYS A 8 -31.63 -11.15 15.76
N ALA A 9 -30.75 -11.91 15.12
CA ALA A 9 -29.83 -12.81 15.80
C ALA A 9 -28.84 -12.05 16.70
N VAL A 10 -28.28 -10.94 16.22
CA VAL A 10 -27.42 -10.04 17.03
C VAL A 10 -28.17 -9.52 18.25
N LYS A 11 -29.41 -9.02 18.06
CA LYS A 11 -30.22 -8.51 19.16
C LYS A 11 -30.53 -9.61 20.19
N LYS A 12 -30.84 -10.82 19.72
CA LYS A 12 -31.05 -11.97 20.60
C LYS A 12 -29.80 -12.29 21.42
N TYR A 13 -28.64 -12.39 20.77
CA TYR A 13 -27.37 -12.66 21.44
C TYR A 13 -27.08 -11.63 22.55
N ILE A 14 -27.18 -10.34 22.23
CA ILE A 14 -26.93 -9.28 23.22
C ILE A 14 -27.94 -9.39 24.38
N SER A 15 -29.22 -9.63 24.11
CA SER A 15 -30.24 -9.73 25.14
C SER A 15 -30.12 -10.97 26.02
N ASP A 16 -29.72 -12.12 25.45
CA ASP A 16 -29.60 -13.37 26.18
C ASP A 16 -28.37 -13.39 27.10
N TYR A 17 -27.30 -12.70 26.70
CA TYR A 17 -25.98 -12.77 27.36
C TYR A 17 -25.46 -11.42 27.86
N GLU A 18 -26.33 -10.43 28.04
CA GLU A 18 -25.95 -9.14 28.61
C GLU A 18 -25.29 -9.34 29.99
N PHE A 19 -24.12 -8.73 30.21
CA PHE A 19 -23.31 -8.84 31.43
C PHE A 19 -22.79 -10.25 31.76
N ALA A 20 -22.86 -11.21 30.84
CA ALA A 20 -22.33 -12.56 31.01
C ALA A 20 -20.95 -12.72 30.36
N ASN A 21 -20.18 -13.71 30.84
CA ASN A 21 -19.03 -14.23 30.10
C ASN A 21 -19.54 -15.16 29.01
N VAL A 22 -19.09 -14.97 27.78
CA VAL A 22 -19.57 -15.67 26.59
C VAL A 22 -18.42 -16.19 25.75
N ASP A 23 -18.70 -17.24 24.98
CA ASP A 23 -17.82 -17.74 23.94
C ASP A 23 -18.48 -17.70 22.55
N ILE A 24 -17.77 -18.22 21.55
CA ILE A 24 -18.26 -18.23 20.17
C ILE A 24 -19.46 -19.17 19.98
N PHE A 25 -19.59 -20.21 20.79
CA PHE A 25 -20.71 -21.16 20.72
C PHE A 25 -22.00 -20.53 21.23
N ASP A 26 -21.93 -19.59 22.18
CA ASP A 26 -23.07 -18.78 22.60
C ASP A 26 -23.60 -17.91 21.45
N LEU A 27 -22.69 -17.25 20.72
CA LEU A 27 -23.03 -16.46 19.53
C LEU A 27 -23.67 -17.34 18.46
N LYS A 28 -23.03 -18.48 18.16
CA LYS A 28 -23.56 -19.46 17.20
C LYS A 28 -24.98 -19.87 17.58
N LYS A 29 -25.21 -20.25 18.84
CA LYS A 29 -26.51 -20.72 19.33
C LYS A 29 -27.60 -19.66 19.16
N SER A 30 -27.32 -18.39 19.47
CA SER A 30 -28.29 -17.31 19.24
C SER A 30 -28.63 -17.14 17.77
N PHE A 31 -27.63 -17.26 16.89
CA PHE A 31 -27.84 -17.18 15.44
C PHE A 31 -28.65 -18.36 14.90
N GLU A 32 -28.28 -19.60 15.26
CA GLU A 32 -29.03 -20.82 14.90
C GLU A 32 -30.48 -20.75 15.41
N THR A 33 -30.70 -20.22 16.61
CA THR A 33 -32.05 -20.08 17.18
C THR A 33 -32.94 -19.13 16.38
N VAL A 34 -32.38 -18.03 15.85
CA VAL A 34 -33.15 -17.05 15.07
C VAL A 34 -33.26 -17.45 13.60
N SER A 35 -32.21 -18.02 13.01
CA SER A 35 -32.19 -18.40 11.60
C SER A 35 -32.91 -19.72 11.33
N GLY A 36 -32.91 -20.64 12.29
CA GLY A 36 -33.34 -22.03 12.09
C GLY A 36 -32.38 -22.86 11.22
N GLU A 37 -31.21 -22.32 10.90
CA GLU A 37 -30.16 -22.98 10.11
C GLU A 37 -29.11 -23.58 11.05
N ASP A 38 -28.55 -24.75 10.70
CA ASP A 38 -27.34 -25.26 11.35
C ASP A 38 -26.13 -24.45 10.86
N LEU A 39 -25.47 -23.75 11.78
CA LEU A 39 -24.33 -22.89 11.50
C LEU A 39 -23.02 -23.50 12.00
N TYR A 40 -23.04 -24.76 12.46
CA TYR A 40 -21.85 -25.48 12.89
C TYR A 40 -20.76 -25.46 11.81
N TRP A 41 -21.12 -25.73 10.55
CA TRP A 41 -20.19 -25.70 9.42
C TRP A 41 -19.52 -24.33 9.25
N PHE A 42 -20.31 -23.24 9.30
CA PHE A 42 -19.82 -21.88 9.11
C PHE A 42 -18.81 -21.47 10.18
N PHE A 43 -19.16 -21.66 11.46
CA PHE A 43 -18.28 -21.29 12.57
C PHE A 43 -17.02 -22.16 12.61
N ASN A 44 -17.13 -23.45 12.27
CA ASN A 44 -15.95 -24.30 12.19
C ASN A 44 -14.98 -23.83 11.10
N GLN A 45 -15.48 -23.49 9.92
CA GLN A 45 -14.61 -23.08 8.81
C GLN A 45 -14.02 -21.69 9.01
N TRP A 46 -14.82 -20.71 9.44
CA TRP A 46 -14.43 -19.30 9.36
C TRP A 46 -13.94 -18.71 10.67
N PHE A 47 -14.23 -19.35 11.80
CA PHE A 47 -13.78 -18.88 13.11
C PHE A 47 -12.82 -19.86 13.79
N LEU A 48 -13.17 -21.16 13.82
CA LEU A 48 -12.41 -22.16 14.59
C LEU A 48 -11.25 -22.79 13.79
N SER A 49 -11.29 -22.71 12.46
CA SER A 49 -10.23 -23.19 11.58
C SER A 49 -9.28 -22.06 11.17
N LYS A 50 -8.02 -22.42 10.93
CA LYS A 50 -6.96 -21.54 10.40
C LYS A 50 -6.72 -21.73 8.90
N GLU A 51 -7.47 -22.60 8.25
CA GLU A 51 -7.28 -22.96 6.85
C GLU A 51 -8.03 -22.01 5.91
N LEU A 52 -7.49 -21.82 4.71
CA LEU A 52 -8.12 -21.04 3.66
C LEU A 52 -8.39 -21.94 2.45
N PRO A 53 -9.59 -21.89 1.85
CA PRO A 53 -9.88 -22.66 0.65
C PRO A 53 -9.01 -22.17 -0.52
N GLU A 54 -8.49 -23.13 -1.27
CA GLU A 54 -7.76 -22.91 -2.52
C GLU A 54 -8.54 -23.56 -3.66
N LEU A 55 -9.02 -22.73 -4.58
CA LEU A 55 -9.88 -23.11 -5.68
C LEU A 55 -9.13 -23.04 -7.00
N VAL A 56 -9.33 -24.05 -7.84
CA VAL A 56 -9.00 -24.01 -9.27
C VAL A 56 -10.29 -24.00 -10.07
N VAL A 57 -10.46 -22.97 -10.90
CA VAL A 57 -11.65 -22.76 -11.72
C VAL A 57 -11.28 -22.93 -13.19
N ASN A 58 -11.86 -23.95 -13.80
CA ASN A 58 -11.65 -24.34 -15.19
C ASN A 58 -12.99 -24.39 -15.91
N TYR A 59 -12.98 -24.18 -17.21
CA TYR A 59 -14.18 -24.38 -18.03
C TYR A 59 -13.85 -24.91 -19.42
N THR A 60 -14.81 -25.64 -19.99
CA THR A 60 -14.78 -26.09 -21.38
C THR A 60 -16.10 -25.74 -22.05
N TYR A 61 -16.06 -25.43 -23.34
CA TYR A 61 -17.25 -25.08 -24.11
C TYR A 61 -17.36 -25.97 -25.34
N ASN A 62 -18.51 -26.64 -25.49
CA ASN A 62 -18.88 -27.39 -26.69
C ASN A 62 -19.75 -26.50 -27.58
N GLU A 63 -19.20 -26.10 -28.73
CA GLU A 63 -19.86 -25.20 -29.67
C GLU A 63 -21.08 -25.82 -30.36
N ASN A 64 -21.02 -27.11 -30.71
CA ASN A 64 -22.12 -27.83 -31.37
C ASN A 64 -23.34 -27.95 -30.45
N GLU A 65 -23.11 -28.20 -29.17
CA GLU A 65 -24.19 -28.35 -28.17
C GLU A 65 -24.53 -27.04 -27.46
N LYS A 66 -23.74 -25.99 -27.67
CA LYS A 66 -23.82 -24.72 -26.92
C LYS A 66 -23.78 -24.92 -25.40
N LYS A 67 -22.99 -25.90 -24.95
CA LYS A 67 -22.88 -26.27 -23.53
C LYS A 67 -21.55 -25.81 -22.97
N LEU A 68 -21.63 -25.04 -21.88
CA LEU A 68 -20.53 -24.68 -21.01
C LEU A 68 -20.48 -25.66 -19.84
N GLU A 69 -19.33 -26.27 -19.60
CA GLU A 69 -19.04 -27.01 -18.39
C GLU A 69 -18.01 -26.24 -17.56
N VAL A 70 -18.36 -25.89 -16.34
CA VAL A 70 -17.49 -25.23 -15.35
C VAL A 70 -17.10 -26.25 -14.30
N LYS A 71 -15.80 -26.46 -14.14
CA LYS A 71 -15.20 -27.35 -13.14
C LYS A 71 -14.49 -26.53 -12.08
N ILE A 72 -14.89 -26.71 -10.83
CA ILE A 72 -14.25 -26.07 -9.67
C ILE A 72 -13.67 -27.15 -8.76
N VAL A 73 -12.38 -27.05 -8.46
CA VAL A 73 -11.65 -28.01 -7.63
C VAL A 73 -11.12 -27.34 -6.36
N GLN A 74 -11.35 -27.94 -5.19
CA GLN A 74 -10.71 -27.57 -3.94
C GLN A 74 -9.38 -28.34 -3.81
N GLU A 75 -8.23 -27.69 -4.01
CA GLU A 75 -6.94 -28.40 -4.19
C GLU A 75 -6.35 -28.97 -2.90
N LYS A 76 -6.44 -28.23 -1.78
CA LYS A 76 -5.76 -28.60 -0.53
C LYS A 76 -6.52 -29.59 0.35
N ASN A 77 -7.78 -29.86 0.04
CA ASN A 77 -8.67 -30.58 0.93
C ASN A 77 -8.92 -31.98 0.37
N THR A 78 -8.14 -32.94 0.85
CA THR A 78 -8.30 -34.36 0.51
C THR A 78 -9.31 -35.06 1.40
N ASP A 79 -9.47 -34.60 2.64
CA ASP A 79 -10.37 -35.18 3.63
C ASP A 79 -11.75 -34.53 3.50
N PHE A 80 -12.81 -35.33 3.49
CA PHE A 80 -14.19 -34.86 3.27
C PHE A 80 -14.62 -33.83 4.32
N ASP A 81 -14.21 -34.07 5.56
CA ASP A 81 -14.39 -33.27 6.76
C ASP A 81 -13.60 -31.95 6.76
N LYS A 82 -12.73 -31.73 5.77
CA LYS A 82 -12.03 -30.45 5.52
C LYS A 82 -12.54 -29.70 4.29
N LEU A 83 -13.50 -30.25 3.54
CA LEU A 83 -14.05 -29.56 2.37
C LEU A 83 -14.82 -28.32 2.80
N PHE A 84 -14.58 -27.20 2.10
CA PHE A 84 -15.32 -25.98 2.38
C PHE A 84 -16.68 -26.02 1.71
N VAL A 85 -17.69 -25.55 2.42
CA VAL A 85 -18.98 -25.12 1.86
C VAL A 85 -18.84 -23.66 1.42
N LEU A 86 -18.98 -23.40 0.13
CA LEU A 86 -18.76 -22.09 -0.48
C LEU A 86 -19.96 -21.71 -1.35
N PRO A 87 -20.90 -20.88 -0.83
CA PRO A 87 -21.91 -20.25 -1.66
C PRO A 87 -21.23 -19.18 -2.52
N VAL A 88 -21.36 -19.28 -3.84
CA VAL A 88 -20.64 -18.44 -4.80
C VAL A 88 -21.53 -18.06 -5.99
N ASP A 89 -21.23 -16.92 -6.59
CA ASP A 89 -21.80 -16.55 -7.88
C ASP A 89 -20.74 -16.77 -8.97
N ILE A 90 -21.02 -17.73 -9.86
CA ILE A 90 -20.23 -17.98 -11.07
C ILE A 90 -20.66 -16.97 -12.13
N LEU A 91 -19.74 -16.12 -12.56
CA LEU A 91 -19.93 -15.08 -13.56
C LEU A 91 -19.41 -15.58 -14.91
N ILE A 92 -20.29 -15.63 -15.90
CA ILE A 92 -20.01 -16.09 -17.26
C ILE A 92 -20.10 -14.88 -18.19
N GLY A 93 -18.97 -14.50 -18.78
CA GLY A 93 -18.85 -13.40 -19.72
C GLY A 93 -18.88 -13.86 -21.17
N SER A 94 -19.69 -13.20 -21.99
CA SER A 94 -19.78 -13.40 -23.44
C SER A 94 -19.93 -12.03 -24.10
N GLY A 95 -18.83 -11.49 -24.61
CA GLY A 95 -18.79 -10.14 -25.16
C GLY A 95 -19.24 -9.10 -24.14
N ASN A 96 -20.34 -8.40 -24.43
CA ASN A 96 -20.89 -7.38 -23.53
C ASN A 96 -21.89 -7.94 -22.51
N GLU A 97 -22.26 -9.22 -22.53
CA GLU A 97 -23.18 -9.83 -21.57
C GLU A 97 -22.42 -10.55 -20.44
N VAL A 98 -22.94 -10.42 -19.21
CA VAL A 98 -22.46 -11.18 -18.05
C VAL A 98 -23.67 -11.84 -17.40
N ILE A 99 -23.60 -13.15 -17.22
CA ILE A 99 -24.63 -13.96 -16.56
C ILE A 99 -24.07 -14.46 -15.24
N ALA A 100 -24.81 -14.25 -14.15
CA ALA A 100 -24.47 -14.79 -12.83
C ALA A 100 -25.26 -16.08 -12.55
N LYS A 101 -24.59 -17.11 -12.05
CA LYS A 101 -25.17 -18.38 -11.60
C LYS A 101 -24.81 -18.63 -10.15
N LYS A 102 -25.82 -18.70 -9.29
CA LYS A 102 -25.63 -18.96 -7.85
C LYS A 102 -25.44 -20.44 -7.65
N GLU A 103 -24.32 -20.83 -7.08
CA GLU A 103 -23.97 -22.22 -6.80
C GLU A 103 -23.44 -22.37 -5.38
N THR A 104 -23.46 -23.59 -4.86
CA THR A 104 -22.79 -23.92 -3.60
C THR A 104 -21.81 -25.05 -3.84
N ILE A 105 -20.52 -24.76 -3.66
CA ILE A 105 -19.46 -25.75 -3.78
C ILE A 105 -19.36 -26.47 -2.44
N THR A 106 -19.58 -27.78 -2.43
CA THR A 106 -19.50 -28.63 -1.23
C THR A 106 -18.56 -29.83 -1.41
N HIS A 107 -18.15 -30.11 -2.65
CA HIS A 107 -17.33 -31.28 -2.99
C HIS A 107 -15.91 -30.86 -3.35
N LYS A 108 -14.97 -31.82 -3.30
CA LYS A 108 -13.60 -31.62 -3.79
C LYS A 108 -13.56 -31.20 -5.25
N THR A 109 -14.46 -31.74 -6.06
CA THR A 109 -14.65 -31.37 -7.46
C THR A 109 -16.13 -31.18 -7.71
N SER A 110 -16.50 -29.98 -8.11
CA SER A 110 -17.86 -29.63 -8.54
C SER A 110 -17.88 -29.38 -10.04
N LEU A 111 -18.85 -29.96 -10.73
CA LEU A 111 -19.12 -29.75 -12.15
C LEU A 111 -20.48 -29.09 -12.30
N PHE A 112 -20.50 -27.95 -12.99
CA PHE A 112 -21.71 -27.20 -13.29
C PHE A 112 -21.85 -27.07 -14.80
N GLN A 113 -23.05 -27.32 -15.33
CA GLN A 113 -23.32 -27.26 -16.76
C GLN A 113 -24.38 -26.23 -17.08
N TYR A 114 -24.11 -25.40 -18.08
CA TYR A 114 -24.99 -24.32 -18.50
C TYR A 114 -25.14 -24.30 -20.02
N THR A 115 -26.36 -24.11 -20.52
CA THR A 115 -26.59 -23.76 -21.92
C THR A 115 -26.37 -22.26 -22.09
N VAL A 116 -25.45 -21.87 -22.96
CA VAL A 116 -25.10 -20.46 -23.23
C VAL A 116 -25.30 -20.15 -24.72
N LYS A 117 -25.59 -18.90 -25.07
CA LYS A 117 -25.93 -18.54 -26.47
C LYS A 117 -24.73 -18.65 -27.42
N GLU A 118 -23.56 -18.30 -26.91
CA GLU A 118 -22.28 -18.20 -27.61
C GLU A 118 -21.12 -18.60 -26.69
N LYS A 119 -19.92 -18.75 -27.26
CA LYS A 119 -18.71 -19.13 -26.53
C LYS A 119 -18.36 -18.07 -25.48
N PRO A 120 -18.21 -18.43 -24.19
CA PRO A 120 -17.76 -17.50 -23.16
C PRO A 120 -16.31 -17.07 -23.38
N SER A 121 -16.04 -15.78 -23.19
CA SER A 121 -14.71 -15.21 -23.17
C SER A 121 -14.02 -15.40 -21.82
N PHE A 122 -14.79 -15.42 -20.74
CA PHE A 122 -14.30 -15.75 -19.41
C PHE A 122 -15.38 -16.41 -18.54
N VAL A 123 -14.93 -17.17 -17.56
CA VAL A 123 -15.71 -17.67 -16.42
C VAL A 123 -14.91 -17.37 -15.15
N CYS A 124 -15.49 -16.59 -14.25
CA CYS A 124 -14.88 -16.27 -12.96
C CYS A 124 -15.87 -16.38 -11.81
N ILE A 125 -15.37 -16.32 -10.58
CA ILE A 125 -16.22 -16.26 -9.39
C ILE A 125 -16.26 -14.82 -8.89
N ASP A 126 -17.46 -14.31 -8.58
CA ASP A 126 -17.60 -12.99 -7.96
C ASP A 126 -16.90 -12.97 -6.59
N LYS A 127 -15.94 -12.07 -6.44
CA LYS A 127 -15.20 -11.90 -5.19
C LYS A 127 -16.02 -11.29 -4.05
N TYR A 128 -17.19 -10.70 -4.33
CA TYR A 128 -18.10 -10.27 -3.26
C TYR A 128 -18.85 -11.42 -2.60
N THR A 129 -19.18 -12.46 -3.37
CA THR A 129 -19.92 -13.62 -2.84
C THR A 129 -18.98 -14.73 -2.38
N LEU A 130 -17.78 -14.79 -2.95
CA LEU A 130 -16.75 -15.75 -2.57
C LEU A 130 -16.09 -15.36 -1.23
N PRO A 131 -16.19 -16.20 -0.20
CA PRO A 131 -15.45 -16.01 1.04
C PRO A 131 -13.93 -15.96 0.81
N LEU A 132 -13.17 -15.50 1.82
CA LEU A 132 -11.71 -15.38 1.74
C LEU A 132 -11.09 -16.70 1.26
N SER A 133 -10.45 -16.64 0.10
CA SER A 133 -9.97 -17.82 -0.62
C SER A 133 -8.83 -17.43 -1.56
N LYS A 134 -8.01 -18.42 -1.91
CA LYS A 134 -7.14 -18.32 -3.09
C LYS A 134 -7.87 -18.93 -4.29
N THR A 135 -7.79 -18.29 -5.44
CA THR A 135 -8.51 -18.76 -6.63
C THR A 135 -7.60 -18.66 -7.83
N ASN A 136 -7.22 -19.79 -8.39
CA ASN A 136 -6.45 -19.87 -9.61
C ASN A 136 -7.40 -20.13 -10.78
N TYR A 137 -7.14 -19.46 -11.89
CA TYR A 137 -7.84 -19.63 -13.15
C TYR A 137 -6.92 -20.29 -14.17
N THR A 138 -7.43 -21.18 -15.00
CA THR A 138 -6.66 -21.71 -16.14
C THR A 138 -6.45 -20.67 -17.23
N ASP A 139 -5.46 -20.93 -18.09
CA ASP A 139 -5.11 -20.11 -19.25
C ASP A 139 -6.24 -19.95 -20.29
N THR A 140 -7.32 -20.73 -20.16
CA THR A 140 -8.52 -20.57 -21.00
C THR A 140 -9.28 -19.27 -20.74
N ASN A 141 -9.10 -18.64 -19.58
CA ASN A 141 -9.79 -17.42 -19.19
C ASN A 141 -9.15 -16.16 -19.80
N ASN A 142 -9.96 -15.30 -20.44
CA ASN A 142 -9.52 -13.97 -20.83
C ASN A 142 -9.46 -13.02 -19.62
N ILE A 143 -8.37 -13.08 -18.85
CA ILE A 143 -8.18 -12.26 -17.63
C ILE A 143 -8.26 -10.76 -17.93
N ALA A 144 -7.76 -10.31 -19.09
CA ALA A 144 -7.83 -8.90 -19.49
C ALA A 144 -9.28 -8.41 -19.61
N GLU A 145 -10.17 -9.24 -20.12
CA GLU A 145 -11.60 -8.92 -20.23
C GLU A 145 -12.27 -8.85 -18.85
N ILE A 146 -11.93 -9.77 -17.92
CA ILE A 146 -12.40 -9.69 -16.54
C ILE A 146 -12.02 -8.36 -15.90
N THR A 147 -10.76 -7.91 -16.07
CA THR A 147 -10.30 -6.67 -15.45
C THR A 147 -11.01 -5.41 -15.98
N THR A 148 -11.40 -5.42 -17.26
CA THR A 148 -12.00 -4.26 -17.95
C THR A 148 -13.53 -4.30 -18.00
N CYS A 149 -14.15 -5.42 -17.62
CA CYS A 149 -15.60 -5.58 -17.66
C CYS A 149 -16.30 -4.82 -16.53
N LYS A 150 -16.85 -3.64 -16.86
CA LYS A 150 -17.59 -2.76 -15.93
C LYS A 150 -18.87 -3.35 -15.33
N LYS A 151 -19.37 -4.47 -15.87
CA LYS A 151 -20.52 -5.20 -15.30
C LYS A 151 -20.13 -6.05 -14.09
N LEU A 152 -18.84 -6.32 -13.92
CA LEU A 152 -18.32 -7.02 -12.76
C LEU A 152 -18.07 -6.03 -11.62
N THR A 153 -18.07 -6.56 -10.40
CA THR A 153 -17.72 -5.80 -9.21
C THR A 153 -16.26 -5.36 -9.24
N ASP A 154 -15.96 -4.16 -8.71
CA ASP A 154 -14.58 -3.63 -8.67
C ASP A 154 -13.64 -4.61 -7.96
N LEU A 155 -14.09 -5.28 -6.89
CA LEU A 155 -13.30 -6.29 -6.19
C LEU A 155 -12.91 -7.47 -7.09
N THR A 156 -13.83 -7.97 -7.93
CA THR A 156 -13.55 -9.05 -8.88
C THR A 156 -12.55 -8.61 -9.95
N ARG A 157 -12.75 -7.40 -10.50
CA ARG A 157 -11.86 -6.79 -11.50
C ARG A 157 -10.45 -6.59 -10.94
N LEU A 158 -10.35 -6.04 -9.73
CA LEU A 158 -9.10 -5.79 -9.03
C LEU A 158 -8.34 -7.07 -8.71
N ASN A 159 -9.04 -8.13 -8.30
CA ASN A 159 -8.42 -9.42 -8.05
C ASN A 159 -7.87 -10.05 -9.34
N ALA A 160 -8.58 -9.91 -10.47
CA ALA A 160 -8.14 -10.45 -11.76
C ALA A 160 -6.80 -9.85 -12.23
N LEU A 161 -6.46 -8.62 -11.83
CA LEU A 161 -5.17 -7.99 -12.17
C LEU A 161 -3.96 -8.80 -11.70
N ASN A 162 -4.09 -9.57 -10.61
CA ASN A 162 -3.00 -10.40 -10.09
C ASN A 162 -2.67 -11.60 -10.99
N TYR A 163 -3.58 -12.00 -11.89
CA TYR A 163 -3.42 -13.15 -12.78
C TYR A 163 -3.05 -12.75 -14.21
N LEU A 164 -2.78 -11.46 -14.45
CA LEU A 164 -2.23 -11.02 -15.72
C LEU A 164 -0.76 -11.41 -15.81
N ASN A 165 -0.45 -12.38 -16.68
CA ASN A 165 0.91 -12.93 -16.81
C ASN A 165 1.70 -12.30 -17.96
N ASN A 166 1.05 -11.89 -19.05
CA ASN A 166 1.71 -11.29 -20.21
C ASN A 166 1.93 -9.78 -20.05
N ASP A 167 3.17 -9.32 -20.23
CA ASP A 167 3.56 -7.93 -19.99
C ASP A 167 2.95 -6.93 -20.97
N SER A 168 2.84 -7.27 -22.25
CA SER A 168 2.20 -6.41 -23.25
C SER A 168 0.70 -6.24 -22.96
N ILE A 169 0.02 -7.33 -22.58
CA ILE A 169 -1.39 -7.30 -22.16
C ILE A 169 -1.55 -6.49 -20.87
N LYS A 170 -0.64 -6.67 -19.89
CA LYS A 170 -0.63 -5.89 -18.64
C LYS A 170 -0.56 -4.39 -18.91
N ALA A 171 0.38 -3.95 -19.74
CA ALA A 171 0.52 -2.54 -20.10
C ALA A 171 -0.76 -1.99 -20.74
N LEU A 172 -1.33 -2.72 -21.71
CA LEU A 172 -2.59 -2.30 -22.35
C LEU A 172 -3.75 -2.20 -21.36
N VAL A 173 -3.92 -3.20 -20.49
CA VAL A 173 -4.97 -3.23 -19.46
C VAL A 173 -4.80 -2.07 -18.49
N PHE A 174 -3.59 -1.86 -17.96
CA PHE A 174 -3.31 -0.77 -17.03
C PHE A 174 -3.63 0.58 -17.65
N ARG A 175 -3.19 0.83 -18.89
CA ARG A 175 -3.52 2.05 -19.64
C ARG A 175 -5.03 2.27 -19.72
N ASN A 176 -5.79 1.25 -20.11
CA ASN A 176 -7.25 1.35 -20.24
C ASN A 176 -7.95 1.63 -18.90
N LEU A 177 -7.47 1.00 -17.82
CA LEU A 177 -8.01 1.20 -16.48
C LEU A 177 -7.69 2.58 -15.91
N LEU A 178 -6.52 3.14 -16.21
CA LEU A 178 -6.21 4.53 -15.84
C LEU A 178 -7.10 5.53 -16.60
N ILE A 179 -7.43 5.26 -17.87
CA ILE A 179 -8.35 6.09 -18.65
C ILE A 179 -9.77 6.09 -18.06
N GLU A 180 -10.22 4.97 -17.48
CA GLU A 180 -11.53 4.87 -16.82
C GLU A 180 -11.69 5.81 -15.62
N ASN A 181 -10.60 6.14 -14.95
CA ASN A 181 -10.55 7.08 -13.82
C ASN A 181 -11.47 6.70 -12.64
N ASN A 182 -11.62 5.40 -12.35
CA ASN A 182 -12.21 4.92 -11.09
C ASN A 182 -11.13 4.96 -9.99
N THR A 183 -11.40 5.64 -8.88
CA THR A 183 -10.41 5.88 -7.80
C THR A 183 -9.70 4.62 -7.32
N ASN A 184 -10.46 3.57 -6.94
CA ASN A 184 -9.87 2.34 -6.36
C ASN A 184 -9.04 1.58 -7.40
N ILE A 185 -9.52 1.54 -8.63
CA ILE A 185 -8.82 0.90 -9.76
C ILE A 185 -7.55 1.67 -10.10
N THR A 186 -7.63 3.00 -10.22
CA THR A 186 -6.49 3.87 -10.49
C THR A 186 -5.41 3.67 -9.43
N LEU A 187 -5.76 3.71 -8.14
CA LEU A 187 -4.79 3.49 -7.05
C LEU A 187 -4.15 2.10 -7.12
N LYS A 188 -4.93 1.05 -7.39
CA LYS A 188 -4.38 -0.30 -7.56
C LYS A 188 -3.40 -0.36 -8.74
N VAL A 189 -3.75 0.22 -9.88
CA VAL A 189 -2.91 0.22 -11.08
C VAL A 189 -1.62 1.02 -10.84
N LEU A 190 -1.69 2.22 -10.24
CA LEU A 190 -0.50 2.99 -9.87
C LEU A 190 0.42 2.21 -8.93
N GLY A 191 -0.13 1.52 -7.93
CA GLY A 191 0.64 0.64 -7.04
C GLY A 191 1.31 -0.53 -7.76
N LEU A 192 0.65 -1.12 -8.76
CA LEU A 192 1.22 -2.21 -9.57
C LEU A 192 2.31 -1.70 -10.53
N LEU A 193 2.14 -0.51 -11.11
CA LEU A 193 3.10 0.13 -12.01
C LEU A 193 4.47 0.35 -11.35
N LYS A 194 4.50 0.56 -10.02
CA LYS A 194 5.74 0.69 -9.26
C LYS A 194 6.65 -0.55 -9.37
N ASN A 195 6.05 -1.73 -9.41
CA ASN A 195 6.78 -3.00 -9.44
C ASN A 195 6.87 -3.60 -10.86
N PHE A 196 6.26 -2.96 -11.85
CA PHE A 196 6.21 -3.44 -13.22
C PHE A 196 7.00 -2.51 -14.13
N LYS A 197 8.18 -2.97 -14.60
CA LYS A 197 9.04 -2.20 -15.49
C LYS A 197 8.49 -2.19 -16.91
N ILE A 198 7.81 -1.11 -17.25
CA ILE A 198 7.35 -0.86 -18.62
C ILE A 198 8.53 -0.38 -19.46
N GLN A 199 8.59 -0.80 -20.72
CA GLN A 199 9.57 -0.27 -21.67
C GLN A 199 9.43 1.26 -21.78
N ASP A 200 10.56 1.98 -21.71
CA ASP A 200 10.56 3.45 -21.65
C ASP A 200 9.74 4.13 -22.74
N SER A 201 9.84 3.64 -23.99
CA SER A 201 9.06 4.17 -25.11
C SER A 201 7.56 4.06 -24.89
N ILE A 202 7.08 2.91 -24.41
CA ILE A 202 5.66 2.66 -24.10
C ILE A 202 5.22 3.53 -22.92
N PHE A 203 6.04 3.63 -21.87
CA PHE A 203 5.70 4.47 -20.73
C PHE A 203 5.52 5.94 -21.16
N GLN A 204 6.45 6.44 -21.98
CA GLN A 204 6.43 7.82 -22.48
C GLN A 204 5.22 8.11 -23.35
N THR A 205 4.82 7.19 -24.23
CA THR A 205 3.69 7.41 -25.14
C THR A 205 2.34 7.22 -24.45
N ASP A 206 2.23 6.22 -23.57
CA ASP A 206 0.93 5.71 -23.15
C ASP A 206 0.56 6.09 -21.72
N PHE A 207 1.54 6.17 -20.81
CA PHE A 207 1.30 6.35 -19.38
C PHE A 207 1.57 7.78 -18.94
N LYS A 208 2.72 8.34 -19.34
CA LYS A 208 3.14 9.67 -18.94
C LYS A 208 2.08 10.75 -19.20
N PRO A 209 1.37 10.82 -20.35
CA PRO A 209 0.31 11.81 -20.55
C PRO A 209 -0.84 11.66 -19.54
N LEU A 210 -1.20 10.42 -19.17
CA LEU A 210 -2.25 10.14 -18.19
C LEU A 210 -1.81 10.55 -16.77
N LEU A 211 -0.55 10.26 -16.41
CA LEU A 211 0.01 10.65 -15.12
C LEU A 211 0.10 12.18 -14.98
N ILE A 212 0.53 12.88 -16.04
CA ILE A 212 0.52 14.35 -16.07
C ILE A 212 -0.91 14.89 -15.92
N LYS A 213 -1.88 14.27 -16.59
CA LYS A 213 -3.30 14.63 -16.45
C LYS A 213 -3.76 14.49 -14.99
N PHE A 214 -3.46 13.38 -14.31
CA PHE A 214 -3.83 13.21 -12.91
C PHE A 214 -3.22 14.28 -12.01
N LEU A 215 -1.96 14.65 -12.22
CA LEU A 215 -1.31 15.68 -11.41
C LEU A 215 -1.90 17.09 -11.60
N ASN A 216 -2.53 17.36 -12.75
CA ASN A 216 -3.16 18.66 -13.03
C ASN A 216 -4.65 18.70 -12.67
N GLU A 217 -5.35 17.57 -12.74
CA GLU A 217 -6.82 17.54 -12.66
C GLU A 217 -7.37 16.80 -11.42
N SER A 218 -6.57 15.97 -10.75
CA SER A 218 -7.06 15.17 -9.62
C SER A 218 -7.05 15.95 -8.31
N GLU A 219 -8.18 15.92 -7.60
CA GLU A 219 -8.29 16.40 -6.21
C GLU A 219 -7.95 15.30 -5.18
N ASN A 220 -7.77 14.05 -5.63
CA ASN A 220 -7.52 12.91 -4.73
C ASN A 220 -6.03 12.84 -4.34
N VAL A 221 -5.76 13.08 -3.06
CA VAL A 221 -4.41 13.08 -2.47
C VAL A 221 -3.64 11.80 -2.73
N GLU A 222 -4.26 10.63 -2.62
CA GLU A 222 -3.60 9.33 -2.80
C GLU A 222 -3.23 9.07 -4.26
N ILE A 223 -4.05 9.53 -5.20
CA ILE A 223 -3.74 9.47 -6.64
C ILE A 223 -2.54 10.35 -6.94
N LEU A 224 -2.50 11.59 -6.42
CA LEU A 224 -1.38 12.51 -6.62
C LEU A 224 -0.06 11.93 -6.06
N VAL A 225 -0.07 11.45 -4.82
CA VAL A 225 1.07 10.80 -4.16
C VAL A 225 1.55 9.59 -4.95
N SER A 226 0.64 8.68 -5.30
CA SER A 226 0.98 7.47 -6.05
C SER A 226 1.52 7.80 -7.45
N THR A 227 0.99 8.86 -8.08
CA THR A 227 1.45 9.31 -9.39
C THR A 227 2.88 9.85 -9.33
N TYR A 228 3.22 10.69 -8.35
CA TYR A 228 4.61 11.12 -8.14
C TYR A 228 5.53 9.94 -7.85
N SER A 229 5.10 8.98 -7.04
CA SER A 229 5.90 7.79 -6.75
C SER A 229 6.18 6.99 -8.03
N VAL A 230 5.18 6.76 -8.89
CA VAL A 230 5.39 6.05 -10.16
C VAL A 230 6.34 6.84 -11.05
N LEU A 231 6.13 8.14 -11.22
CA LEU A 231 7.00 8.97 -12.06
C LEU A 231 8.44 9.03 -11.57
N SER A 232 8.67 8.90 -10.26
CA SER A 232 10.02 8.92 -9.67
C SER A 232 10.87 7.71 -10.05
N ASP A 233 10.25 6.55 -10.29
CA ASP A 233 10.93 5.31 -10.65
C ASP A 233 11.32 5.26 -12.14
N TYR A 234 10.79 6.19 -12.94
CA TYR A 234 11.05 6.32 -14.35
C TYR A 234 11.84 7.61 -14.62
N GLN A 235 13.12 7.48 -14.96
CA GLN A 235 14.05 8.60 -15.16
C GLN A 235 13.70 9.44 -16.40
N PHE A 236 12.66 10.26 -16.34
CA PHE A 236 12.23 11.08 -17.45
C PHE A 236 12.40 12.56 -17.14
N VAL A 237 13.63 12.98 -17.38
CA VAL A 237 14.12 14.35 -17.39
C VAL A 237 13.23 15.23 -18.28
N GLN A 238 12.93 16.44 -17.79
CA GLN A 238 12.44 17.66 -18.48
C GLN A 238 10.95 18.04 -18.60
N SER A 239 9.93 17.19 -18.39
CA SER A 239 8.55 17.62 -18.80
C SER A 239 7.51 17.84 -17.70
N ILE A 240 7.88 17.74 -16.42
CA ILE A 240 6.94 17.98 -15.29
C ILE A 240 7.11 19.37 -14.67
N GLU A 241 8.00 20.19 -15.24
CA GLU A 241 8.29 21.55 -14.75
C GLU A 241 7.05 22.45 -14.70
N ASN A 242 6.07 22.19 -15.56
CA ASN A 242 4.82 22.97 -15.69
C ASN A 242 3.63 22.38 -14.91
N ILE A 243 3.81 21.27 -14.17
CA ILE A 243 2.75 20.79 -13.29
C ILE A 243 2.67 21.75 -12.11
N SER A 244 1.55 22.46 -12.12
CA SER A 244 1.41 23.84 -11.71
C SER A 244 1.73 24.16 -10.24
N ASN A 245 1.96 25.45 -10.02
CA ASN A 245 2.25 26.14 -8.76
C ASN A 245 1.20 25.99 -7.63
N SER A 246 0.23 25.06 -7.71
CA SER A 246 -0.79 24.80 -6.66
C SER A 246 -0.24 24.01 -5.45
N PHE A 247 1.04 23.66 -5.48
CA PHE A 247 1.69 22.82 -4.48
C PHE A 247 1.72 23.38 -3.06
N ILE A 248 1.71 24.71 -2.95
CA ILE A 248 1.88 25.41 -1.67
C ILE A 248 0.71 25.12 -0.71
N ASP A 249 -0.50 24.89 -1.23
CA ASP A 249 -1.71 24.60 -0.44
C ASP A 249 -2.07 23.11 -0.40
N SER A 250 -1.26 22.25 -1.01
CA SER A 250 -1.50 20.80 -1.05
C SER A 250 -1.17 20.12 0.29
N SER A 251 -1.67 18.88 0.46
CA SER A 251 -1.38 18.06 1.64
C SER A 251 0.13 17.82 1.81
N TYR A 252 0.57 17.58 3.04
CA TYR A 252 1.98 17.30 3.36
C TYR A 252 2.54 16.08 2.60
N ASN A 253 1.72 15.05 2.39
CA ASN A 253 2.12 13.86 1.63
C ASN A 253 2.37 14.18 0.16
N VAL A 254 1.55 15.06 -0.41
CA VAL A 254 1.71 15.53 -1.78
C VAL A 254 3.00 16.36 -1.88
N LYS A 255 3.22 17.33 -0.97
CA LYS A 255 4.46 18.12 -0.85
C LYS A 255 5.71 17.25 -0.79
N PHE A 256 5.73 16.24 0.09
CA PHE A 256 6.83 15.29 0.19
C PHE A 256 7.06 14.57 -1.14
N SER A 257 6.02 13.99 -1.74
CA SER A 257 6.15 13.17 -2.96
C SER A 257 6.66 13.97 -4.16
N TYR A 258 6.30 15.25 -4.27
CA TYR A 258 6.79 16.15 -5.31
C TYR A 258 8.26 16.51 -5.15
N LEU A 259 8.66 16.90 -3.95
CA LEU A 259 10.06 17.24 -3.68
C LEU A 259 10.93 15.98 -3.86
N GLU A 260 10.46 14.84 -3.36
CA GLU A 260 11.13 13.56 -3.55
C GLU A 260 11.25 13.19 -5.04
N TYR A 261 10.20 13.41 -5.84
CA TYR A 261 10.24 13.20 -7.28
C TYR A 261 11.39 13.99 -7.93
N PHE A 262 11.52 15.29 -7.62
CA PHE A 262 12.64 16.08 -8.14
C PHE A 262 13.98 15.57 -7.60
N LEU A 263 14.10 15.26 -6.32
CA LEU A 263 15.36 14.76 -5.73
C LEU A 263 15.83 13.43 -6.35
N LYS A 264 14.91 12.55 -6.72
CA LYS A 264 15.21 11.26 -7.39
C LYS A 264 15.53 11.42 -8.87
N THR A 265 14.90 12.37 -9.56
CA THR A 265 15.03 12.52 -11.02
C THR A 265 16.10 13.55 -11.43
N ASP A 266 16.29 14.60 -10.64
CA ASP A 266 17.30 15.65 -10.79
C ASP A 266 17.66 16.21 -9.40
N LEU A 267 18.65 15.60 -8.76
CA LEU A 267 19.07 15.93 -7.40
C LEU A 267 19.37 17.43 -7.22
N SER A 268 20.09 18.03 -8.16
CA SER A 268 20.49 19.44 -8.08
C SER A 268 19.26 20.35 -8.07
N LYS A 269 18.32 20.10 -8.98
CA LYS A 269 17.07 20.85 -9.05
C LYS A 269 16.17 20.60 -7.85
N GLY A 270 16.07 19.36 -7.38
CA GLY A 270 15.31 18.99 -6.19
C GLY A 270 15.80 19.70 -4.94
N LEU A 271 17.12 19.76 -4.74
CA LEU A 271 17.72 20.48 -3.62
C LEU A 271 17.42 21.97 -3.68
N LYS A 272 17.56 22.60 -4.86
CA LYS A 272 17.20 24.01 -5.04
C LYS A 272 15.73 24.29 -4.70
N LYS A 273 14.81 23.42 -5.10
CA LYS A 273 13.39 23.53 -4.74
C LYS A 273 13.14 23.40 -3.24
N CYS A 274 13.89 22.53 -2.55
CA CYS A 274 13.82 22.41 -1.10
C CYS A 274 14.34 23.70 -0.42
N GLU A 275 15.45 24.25 -0.91
CA GLU A 275 16.07 25.49 -0.41
C GLU A 275 15.11 26.70 -0.52
N GLU A 276 14.36 26.81 -1.63
CA GLU A 276 13.37 27.87 -1.86
C GLU A 276 12.27 27.94 -0.77
N ILE A 277 12.02 26.85 -0.05
CA ILE A 277 10.95 26.75 0.96
C ILE A 277 11.45 26.55 2.40
N GLU A 278 12.78 26.56 2.65
CA GLU A 278 13.36 26.41 3.98
C GLU A 278 12.86 27.45 5.00
N GLN A 279 12.56 28.66 4.52
CA GLN A 279 12.07 29.77 5.35
C GLN A 279 10.58 29.67 5.70
N SER A 280 9.92 28.57 5.32
CA SER A 280 8.53 28.32 5.69
C SER A 280 8.33 28.36 7.20
N LYS A 281 7.28 29.06 7.65
CA LYS A 281 6.85 29.05 9.06
C LYS A 281 6.11 27.77 9.43
N ASP A 282 5.70 26.98 8.46
CA ASP A 282 5.02 25.70 8.69
C ASP A 282 6.03 24.64 9.14
N GLU A 283 5.94 24.26 10.41
CA GLU A 283 6.82 23.26 11.01
C GLU A 283 6.67 21.87 10.38
N ASN A 284 5.52 21.51 9.80
CA ASN A 284 5.40 20.25 9.06
C ASN A 284 6.18 20.30 7.75
N VAL A 285 6.23 21.46 7.08
CA VAL A 285 7.12 21.65 5.91
C VAL A 285 8.58 21.51 6.34
N LYS A 286 8.95 22.07 7.50
CA LYS A 286 10.31 21.87 8.05
C LYS A 286 10.61 20.39 8.32
N LEU A 287 9.67 19.61 8.85
CA LEU A 287 9.84 18.17 9.04
C LEU A 287 10.03 17.42 7.73
N ILE A 288 9.26 17.74 6.69
CA ILE A 288 9.44 17.20 5.33
C ILE A 288 10.86 17.49 4.83
N LEU A 289 11.31 18.74 4.94
CA LEU A 289 12.66 19.14 4.51
C LEU A 289 13.75 18.42 5.30
N GLY A 290 13.59 18.28 6.62
CA GLY A 290 14.48 17.49 7.47
C GLY A 290 14.59 16.06 6.94
N LEU A 291 13.46 15.35 6.80
CA LEU A 291 13.48 14.00 6.26
C LEU A 291 14.17 13.92 4.88
N LEU A 292 13.83 14.82 3.95
CA LEU A 292 14.41 14.81 2.61
C LEU A 292 15.91 15.13 2.61
N TYR A 293 16.38 16.08 3.42
CA TYR A 293 17.80 16.38 3.52
C TYR A 293 18.58 15.25 4.17
N SER A 294 18.01 14.52 5.12
CA SER A 294 18.68 13.33 5.69
C SER A 294 19.03 12.30 4.61
N ILE A 295 18.16 12.14 3.63
CA ILE A 295 18.31 11.18 2.53
C ILE A 295 19.17 11.77 1.39
N TYR A 296 18.83 12.95 0.90
CA TYR A 296 19.35 13.52 -0.36
C TYR A 296 20.25 14.75 -0.18
N GLY A 297 20.23 15.39 0.99
CA GLY A 297 20.94 16.65 1.26
C GLY A 297 22.45 16.51 1.19
N ASN A 298 23.17 17.62 1.00
CA ASN A 298 24.63 17.68 1.11
C ASN A 298 25.05 18.45 2.37
N GLU A 299 26.36 18.60 2.61
CA GLU A 299 26.89 19.25 3.83
C GLU A 299 26.34 20.65 4.07
N LYS A 300 25.99 21.42 3.02
CA LYS A 300 25.43 22.77 3.17
C LYS A 300 24.09 22.77 3.90
N ASN A 301 23.30 21.70 3.75
CA ASN A 301 22.00 21.56 4.38
C ASN A 301 22.09 21.33 5.90
N GLU A 302 23.29 21.14 6.48
CA GLU A 302 23.46 21.12 7.93
C GLU A 302 22.95 22.41 8.59
N THR A 303 23.12 23.55 7.91
CA THR A 303 22.67 24.87 8.38
C THR A 303 21.16 24.88 8.64
N PHE A 304 20.36 24.23 7.77
CA PHE A 304 18.92 24.12 7.94
C PHE A 304 18.55 23.43 9.26
N TYR A 305 19.23 22.33 9.61
CA TYR A 305 18.99 21.63 10.87
C TYR A 305 19.35 22.49 12.08
N LYS A 306 20.51 23.15 12.03
CA LYS A 306 20.98 24.00 13.14
C LYS A 306 19.99 25.14 13.43
N VAL A 307 19.50 25.80 12.38
CA VAL A 307 18.47 26.85 12.51
C VAL A 307 17.12 26.29 12.93
N THR A 308 16.74 25.12 12.42
CA THR A 308 15.42 24.55 12.73
C THR A 308 15.35 24.02 14.15
N LEU A 309 16.38 23.31 14.64
CA LEU A 309 16.40 22.75 15.99
C LEU A 309 16.36 23.81 17.09
N THR A 310 16.84 25.02 16.83
CA THR A 310 16.76 26.14 17.78
C THR A 310 15.38 26.82 17.81
N THR A 311 14.54 26.62 16.79
CA THR A 311 13.26 27.35 16.62
C THR A 311 12.02 26.49 16.59
N ILE A 312 12.15 25.18 16.33
CA ILE A 312 11.01 24.25 16.20
C ILE A 312 10.34 23.99 17.56
N ASN A 313 9.02 23.84 17.56
CA ASN A 313 8.27 23.46 18.75
C ASN A 313 8.79 22.15 19.39
N HIS A 314 8.83 22.14 20.73
CA HIS A 314 9.16 20.98 21.57
C HIS A 314 8.49 19.66 21.14
N LYS A 315 7.25 19.68 20.67
CA LYS A 315 6.52 18.46 20.23
C LYS A 315 7.15 17.81 19.00
N LYS A 316 7.78 18.58 18.13
CA LYS A 316 8.41 18.12 16.86
C LYS A 316 9.94 18.05 16.95
N PHE A 317 10.51 18.61 18.01
CA PHE A 317 11.95 18.64 18.25
C PHE A 317 12.59 17.25 18.14
N SER A 318 12.00 16.23 18.79
CA SER A 318 12.57 14.88 18.79
C SER A 318 12.55 14.23 17.40
N GLU A 319 11.55 14.55 16.58
CA GLU A 319 11.45 14.03 15.21
C GLU A 319 12.50 14.70 14.31
N MET A 320 12.60 16.03 14.37
CA MET A 320 13.63 16.79 13.65
C MET A 320 15.05 16.38 14.07
N LEU A 321 15.27 16.15 15.37
CA LEU A 321 16.56 15.68 15.88
C LEU A 321 16.91 14.28 15.35
N GLY A 322 15.90 13.42 15.16
CA GLY A 322 16.06 12.13 14.50
C GLY A 322 16.52 12.28 13.04
N TYR A 323 15.87 13.14 12.26
CA TYR A 323 16.31 13.42 10.89
C TYR A 323 17.71 14.03 10.83
N TYR A 324 18.06 14.90 11.78
CA TYR A 324 19.43 15.43 11.87
C TYR A 324 20.45 14.34 12.19
N PHE A 325 20.11 13.38 13.06
CA PHE A 325 20.97 12.24 13.35
C PHE A 325 21.21 11.42 12.08
N ASP A 326 20.14 11.07 11.36
CA ASP A 326 20.22 10.30 10.11
C ASP A 326 21.01 11.06 9.04
N PHE A 327 20.89 12.39 8.98
CA PHE A 327 21.75 13.23 8.16
C PHE A 327 23.21 13.08 8.57
N VAL A 328 23.55 13.31 9.84
CA VAL A 328 24.93 13.30 10.33
C VAL A 328 25.63 11.96 10.08
N VAL A 329 24.98 10.83 10.42
CA VAL A 329 25.63 9.50 10.32
C VAL A 329 25.88 9.05 8.88
N ASN A 330 25.13 9.61 7.92
CA ASN A 330 25.21 9.32 6.50
C ASN A 330 26.01 10.39 5.72
N ARG A 331 26.75 11.27 6.40
CA ARG A 331 27.62 12.30 5.79
C ARG A 331 29.07 12.11 6.24
N SER A 332 29.91 13.12 6.05
CA SER A 332 31.33 13.05 6.38
C SER A 332 31.58 13.09 7.89
N ASP A 333 32.71 12.53 8.33
CA ASP A 333 33.13 12.57 9.73
C ASP A 333 33.32 14.01 10.25
N SER A 334 33.60 14.97 9.34
CA SER A 334 33.64 16.40 9.67
C SER A 334 32.27 16.91 10.12
N VAL A 335 31.19 16.53 9.42
CA VAL A 335 29.82 16.86 9.81
C VAL A 335 29.49 16.24 11.17
N ALA A 336 29.90 15.00 11.42
CA ALA A 336 29.70 14.37 12.72
C ALA A 336 30.42 15.11 13.85
N LEU A 337 31.67 15.52 13.65
CA LEU A 337 32.41 16.29 14.65
C LEU A 337 31.74 17.65 14.92
N ASN A 338 31.36 18.39 13.88
CA ASN A 338 30.68 19.69 14.00
C ASN A 338 29.29 19.57 14.64
N SER A 339 28.61 18.44 14.44
CA SER A 339 27.32 18.20 15.06
C SER A 339 27.42 18.11 16.58
N ILE A 340 28.50 17.54 17.13
CA ILE A 340 28.68 17.41 18.58
C ILE A 340 28.85 18.78 19.22
N ASP A 341 29.61 19.68 18.59
CA ASP A 341 29.77 21.06 19.09
C ASP A 341 28.43 21.78 19.17
N PHE A 342 27.65 21.70 18.10
CA PHE A 342 26.32 22.31 18.04
C PHE A 342 25.37 21.70 19.09
N ILE A 343 25.38 20.38 19.25
CA ILE A 343 24.53 19.69 20.25
C ILE A 343 24.95 20.06 21.68
N SER A 344 26.24 20.27 21.93
CA SER A 344 26.77 20.76 23.21
C SER A 344 26.26 22.16 23.52
N GLU A 345 26.40 23.09 22.57
CA GLU A 345 25.88 24.46 22.70
C GLU A 345 24.37 24.48 22.93
N LEU A 346 23.61 23.67 22.20
CA LEU A 346 22.15 23.60 22.33
C LEU A 346 21.72 23.00 23.68
N ASN A 347 22.51 22.08 24.24
CA ASN A 347 22.29 21.50 25.58
C ASN A 347 22.55 22.52 26.69
N GLU A 348 23.62 23.31 26.57
CA GLU A 348 23.97 24.38 27.53
C GLU A 348 22.91 25.48 27.54
N ASN A 349 22.45 25.91 26.37
CA ASN A 349 21.48 26.99 26.21
C ASN A 349 20.02 26.58 26.50
N SER A 350 19.74 25.28 26.55
CA SER A 350 18.38 24.79 26.81
C SER A 350 18.07 24.74 28.31
N ASN A 351 16.88 25.22 28.70
CA ASN A 351 16.35 25.04 30.06
C ASN A 351 15.37 23.85 30.14
N SER A 352 15.10 23.16 29.03
CA SER A 352 14.13 22.07 28.98
C SER A 352 14.79 20.73 29.24
N THR A 353 14.43 20.08 30.37
CA THR A 353 14.92 18.72 30.71
C THR A 353 14.65 17.73 29.59
N TYR A 354 13.47 17.80 28.97
CA TYR A 354 13.10 16.97 27.83
C TYR A 354 14.06 17.14 26.65
N ILE A 355 14.39 18.37 26.27
CA ILE A 355 15.37 18.63 25.20
C ILE A 355 16.73 18.05 25.57
N LYS A 356 17.23 18.32 26.79
CA LYS A 356 18.53 17.83 27.24
C LYS A 356 18.62 16.31 27.19
N GLU A 357 17.58 15.61 27.63
CA GLU A 357 17.51 14.14 27.54
C GLU A 357 17.59 13.64 26.09
N LYS A 358 16.89 14.30 25.15
CA LYS A 358 16.94 13.94 23.72
C LYS A 358 18.32 14.19 23.10
N LEU A 359 19.00 15.29 23.48
CA LEU A 359 20.36 15.58 23.04
C LEU A 359 21.36 14.56 23.61
N LYS A 360 21.21 14.15 24.87
CA LYS A 360 21.99 13.05 25.46
C LYS A 360 21.81 11.75 24.69
N LEU A 361 20.58 11.42 24.30
CA LEU A 361 20.31 10.24 23.49
C LEU A 361 20.94 10.35 22.08
N PHE A 362 20.92 11.52 21.46
CA PHE A 362 21.59 11.75 20.17
C PHE A 362 23.09 11.45 20.26
N VAL A 363 23.78 12.02 21.24
CA VAL A 363 25.23 11.83 21.43
C VAL A 363 25.56 10.37 21.76
N HIS A 364 24.74 9.73 22.60
CA HIS A 364 24.87 8.31 22.89
C HIS A 364 24.75 7.44 21.63
N ASN A 365 23.72 7.67 20.80
CA ASN A 365 23.52 6.93 19.56
C ASN A 365 24.66 7.15 18.56
N LEU A 366 25.21 8.37 18.50
CA LEU A 366 26.36 8.69 17.67
C LEU A 366 27.60 7.92 18.14
N SER A 367 27.80 7.80 19.45
CA SER A 367 28.84 6.97 20.06
C SER A 367 28.72 5.50 19.64
N VAL A 368 27.51 4.94 19.77
CA VAL A 368 27.24 3.56 19.37
C VAL A 368 27.50 3.36 17.87
N ASN A 369 27.12 4.32 17.01
CA ASN A 369 27.38 4.24 15.57
C ASN A 369 28.88 4.23 15.25
N TYR A 370 29.64 5.16 15.82
CA TYR A 370 31.08 5.30 15.55
C TYR A 370 31.94 4.22 16.21
N SER A 371 31.51 3.67 17.35
CA SER A 371 32.19 2.53 17.99
C SER A 371 32.24 1.28 17.09
N LYS A 372 31.27 1.15 16.16
CA LYS A 372 31.22 0.05 15.19
C LYS A 372 32.08 0.28 13.94
N LYS A 373 32.48 1.53 13.66
CA LYS A 373 33.28 1.93 12.49
C LYS A 373 34.81 1.82 12.74
N ALA A 374 35.23 1.11 13.79
CA ALA A 374 36.59 1.13 14.33
C ALA A 374 37.68 0.59 13.39
N GLU A 375 38.09 1.43 12.43
CA GLU A 375 39.42 1.48 11.83
C GLU A 375 40.15 2.72 12.35
N PHE A 376 41.48 2.71 12.38
CA PHE A 376 42.30 3.83 12.88
C PHE A 376 42.07 5.09 12.01
N ASN A 377 41.31 6.07 12.51
CA ASN A 377 41.08 7.36 11.88
C ASN A 377 41.11 8.48 12.95
N PRO A 378 42.02 9.47 12.85
CA PRO A 378 42.12 10.58 13.81
C PRO A 378 40.82 11.37 14.01
N LEU A 379 39.96 11.45 12.99
CA LEU A 379 38.65 12.11 13.10
C LEU A 379 37.68 11.28 13.97
N ILE A 380 37.72 9.96 13.87
CA ILE A 380 36.90 9.07 14.71
C ILE A 380 37.34 9.18 16.17
N GLU A 381 38.64 9.26 16.44
CA GLU A 381 39.14 9.49 17.81
C GLU A 381 38.70 10.86 18.36
N ALA A 382 38.74 11.92 17.56
CA ALA A 382 38.26 13.23 17.93
C ALA A 382 36.75 13.24 18.24
N ILE A 383 35.96 12.54 17.42
CA ILE A 383 34.51 12.34 17.65
C ILE A 383 34.29 11.62 18.98
N ILE A 384 34.97 10.50 19.23
CA ILE A 384 34.84 9.73 20.48
C ILE A 384 35.24 10.58 21.69
N LYS A 385 36.27 11.41 21.57
CA LYS A 385 36.69 12.32 22.65
C LYS A 385 35.60 13.35 22.98
N LYS A 386 35.06 14.06 21.99
CA LYS A 386 33.98 15.04 22.23
C LYS A 386 32.71 14.41 22.78
N ILE A 387 32.38 13.19 22.37
CA ILE A 387 31.26 12.43 22.94
C ILE A 387 31.44 12.20 24.44
N LYS A 388 32.67 11.88 24.88
CA LYS A 388 32.97 11.72 26.31
C LYS A 388 32.84 13.05 27.05
N GLU A 389 33.41 14.12 26.50
CA GLU A 389 33.30 15.47 27.07
C GLU A 389 31.83 15.89 27.24
N PHE A 390 30.96 15.65 26.25
CA PHE A 390 29.53 15.92 26.38
C PHE A 390 28.84 15.06 27.44
N SER A 391 29.27 13.81 27.62
CA SER A 391 28.66 12.89 28.61
C SER A 391 28.93 13.34 30.06
N GLU A 392 29.93 14.18 30.27
CA GLU A 392 30.28 14.78 31.56
C GLU A 392 29.45 16.04 31.88
N LEU A 393 28.72 16.60 30.89
CA LEU A 393 27.79 17.73 31.01
C LEU A 393 26.34 17.29 31.31
#